data_AF-A0A2U0RX36-F1
#
_entry.id   AF-A0A2U0RX36-F1
#
_cell.length_a   1.000
_cell.length_b   1.000
_cell.length_c   1.000
_cell.angle_alpha   90.00
_cell.angle_beta   90.00
_cell.angle_gamma   90.00
#
_symmetry.space_group_name_H-M   'P 1'
#
loop_
_entity.id
_entity.type
_entity.pdbx_description
1 polymer ?
#
loop_
_entity_poly.entity_id
_entity_poly.type
_entity_poly.pdbx_seq_one_letter_code
_entity_poly.pdbx_strand_id
1 'polypeptide(L)'
;TLVYNNIYDNSEYNINFLSTSSLNATYNWWGTTDTEAIAQTIYDYYEDFYLGKVNFTPLLTEPNPQSPSLQDVVIPEFPSWILVPLFLLATFAVASLRTKTIRRTEK
;
A
#
# COMPACT_ATOMS: atom_id res chain seq x y z
N THR A 1 0.32 -1.32 -19.88
CA THR A 1 -1.13 -1.57 -19.74
C THR A 1 -1.39 -2.12 -18.36
N LEU A 2 -2.43 -1.64 -17.69
CA LEU A 2 -2.88 -2.02 -16.36
C LEU A 2 -4.41 -2.13 -16.41
N VAL A 3 -4.98 -3.33 -16.41
CA VAL A 3 -6.43 -3.54 -16.65
C VAL A 3 -6.98 -4.63 -15.72
N TYR A 4 -8.29 -4.62 -15.47
CA TYR A 4 -8.99 -5.56 -14.59
C TYR A 4 -8.51 -5.54 -13.14
N ASN A 5 -8.24 -4.36 -12.60
CA ASN A 5 -7.87 -4.15 -11.19
C ASN A 5 -8.91 -3.29 -10.46
N ASN A 6 -8.80 -3.33 -9.14
CA ASN A 6 -9.47 -2.41 -8.23
C ASN A 6 -8.43 -1.39 -7.74
N ILE A 7 -8.52 -0.15 -8.20
CA ILE A 7 -7.52 0.91 -7.97
C ILE A 7 -8.21 2.09 -7.28
N TYR A 8 -8.28 2.06 -5.95
CA TYR A 8 -8.94 3.10 -5.16
C TYR A 8 -8.39 3.15 -3.72
N ASP A 9 -8.71 4.22 -2.98
CA ASP A 9 -8.31 4.46 -1.58
C ASP A 9 -6.79 4.48 -1.29
N ASN A 10 -5.97 4.84 -2.29
CA ASN A 10 -4.55 5.11 -2.05
C ASN A 10 -4.37 6.50 -1.40
N SER A 11 -3.39 6.62 -0.49
CA SER A 11 -3.23 7.80 0.39
C SER A 11 -2.83 9.12 -0.30
N GLU A 12 -2.33 9.06 -1.53
CA GLU A 12 -1.89 10.26 -2.27
C GLU A 12 -2.48 10.25 -3.68
N TYR A 13 -2.07 9.29 -4.52
CA TYR A 13 -2.64 9.04 -5.83
C TYR A 13 -2.96 7.56 -5.99
N ASN A 14 -4.07 7.27 -6.67
CA ASN A 14 -4.40 5.94 -7.15
C ASN A 14 -3.37 5.46 -8.16
N ILE A 15 -2.90 6.35 -9.04
CA ILE A 15 -1.76 6.12 -9.92
C ILE A 15 -0.84 7.34 -9.90
N ASN A 16 0.44 7.12 -9.58
CA ASN A 16 1.49 8.12 -9.79
C ASN A 16 2.37 7.71 -10.98
N PHE A 17 2.14 8.32 -12.14
CA PHE A 17 2.68 7.87 -13.42
C PHE A 17 3.82 8.76 -13.93
N LEU A 18 5.04 8.45 -13.50
CA LEU A 18 6.25 9.23 -13.77
C LEU A 18 6.98 8.85 -15.08
N SER A 19 6.25 8.36 -16.09
CA SER A 19 6.80 8.01 -17.40
C SER A 19 6.30 8.97 -18.47
N THR A 20 7.06 9.14 -19.56
CA THR A 20 6.69 10.00 -20.69
C THR A 20 5.78 9.31 -21.72
N SER A 21 5.70 7.97 -21.69
CA SER A 21 4.83 7.17 -22.57
C SER A 21 3.39 7.12 -22.04
N SER A 22 2.36 6.95 -22.87
CA SER A 22 0.98 6.81 -22.35
C SER A 22 0.72 5.46 -21.66
N LEU A 23 -0.05 5.46 -20.56
CA LEU A 23 -0.54 4.25 -19.91
C LEU A 23 -1.99 3.95 -20.31
N ASN A 24 -2.25 2.73 -20.76
CA ASN A 24 -3.60 2.19 -20.82
C ASN A 24 -3.99 1.64 -19.44
N ALA A 25 -4.94 2.31 -18.77
CA ALA A 25 -5.53 1.97 -17.48
C ALA A 25 -7.06 1.74 -17.56
N THR A 26 -7.53 1.26 -18.72
CA THR A 26 -8.95 0.97 -18.96
C THR A 26 -9.43 -0.27 -18.22
N TYR A 27 -10.74 -0.44 -18.10
CA TYR A 27 -11.37 -1.61 -17.46
C TYR A 27 -10.88 -1.90 -16.03
N ASN A 28 -10.59 -0.84 -15.28
CA ASN A 28 -10.37 -0.92 -13.84
C ASN A 28 -11.57 -0.32 -13.09
N TRP A 29 -11.76 -0.76 -11.85
CA TRP A 29 -12.67 -0.13 -10.90
C TRP A 29 -11.91 0.89 -10.07
N TRP A 30 -12.46 2.10 -9.91
CA TRP A 30 -11.78 3.22 -9.27
C TRP A 30 -12.43 3.68 -7.96
N GLY A 31 -13.32 2.88 -7.37
CA GLY A 31 -14.10 3.26 -6.19
C GLY A 31 -15.31 4.14 -6.50
N THR A 32 -15.37 4.72 -7.70
CA THR A 32 -16.46 5.57 -8.19
C THR A 32 -16.58 5.46 -9.72
N THR A 33 -17.69 5.97 -10.27
CA THR A 33 -17.90 6.17 -11.72
C THR A 33 -17.78 7.63 -12.15
N ASP A 34 -17.57 8.54 -11.20
CA ASP A 34 -17.33 9.96 -11.47
C ASP A 34 -15.93 10.15 -12.07
N THR A 35 -15.87 10.49 -13.36
CA THR A 35 -14.60 10.63 -14.08
C THR A 35 -13.76 11.82 -13.62
N GLU A 36 -14.37 12.88 -13.10
CA GLU A 36 -13.63 14.04 -12.57
C GLU A 36 -12.96 13.65 -11.25
N ALA A 37 -13.69 12.97 -10.37
CA ALA A 37 -13.13 12.43 -9.13
C ALA A 37 -11.99 11.44 -9.42
N ILE A 38 -12.13 10.57 -10.43
CA ILE A 38 -11.06 9.64 -10.82
C ILE A 38 -9.82 10.41 -11.31
N ALA A 39 -9.99 11.39 -12.19
CA ALA A 39 -8.89 12.17 -12.74
C ALA A 39 -8.07 12.87 -11.65
N GLN A 40 -8.72 13.39 -10.60
CA GLN A 40 -8.04 14.02 -9.45
C GLN A 40 -7.18 13.04 -8.64
N THR A 41 -7.39 11.73 -8.78
CA THR A 41 -6.59 10.69 -8.09
C THR A 41 -5.41 10.18 -8.92
N ILE A 42 -5.16 10.74 -10.11
CA ILE A 42 -4.11 10.29 -11.03
C ILE A 42 -3.11 11.42 -11.24
N TYR A 43 -1.84 11.16 -10.94
CA TYR A 43 -0.74 12.06 -11.30
C TYR A 43 -0.16 11.63 -12.66
N ASP A 44 -0.40 12.44 -13.69
CA ASP A 44 0.03 12.18 -15.07
C ASP A 44 0.32 13.50 -15.83
N TYR A 45 0.21 13.48 -17.16
CA TYR A 45 0.30 14.66 -18.04
C TYR A 45 -0.45 15.91 -17.55
N TYR A 46 -1.61 15.76 -16.92
CA TYR A 46 -2.41 16.92 -16.49
C TYR A 46 -1.80 17.66 -15.29
N GLU A 47 -0.96 16.98 -14.51
CA GLU A 47 -0.20 17.56 -13.40
C GLU A 47 1.19 18.03 -13.86
N ASP A 48 1.84 17.24 -14.71
CA ASP A 48 3.14 17.57 -15.31
C ASP A 48 3.14 17.23 -16.81
N PHE A 49 3.21 18.25 -17.65
CA PHE A 49 3.16 18.14 -19.11
C PHE A 49 4.35 17.40 -19.74
N TYR A 50 5.41 17.10 -18.97
CA TYR A 50 6.50 16.23 -19.43
C TYR A 50 6.17 14.73 -19.35
N LEU A 51 5.07 14.36 -18.68
CA LEU A 51 4.65 12.98 -18.47
C LEU A 51 3.65 12.52 -19.54
N GLY A 52 3.46 11.21 -19.62
CA GLY A 52 2.46 10.58 -20.46
C GLY A 52 1.08 10.57 -19.81
N LYS A 53 0.04 10.45 -20.62
CA LYS A 53 -1.35 10.36 -20.16
C LYS A 53 -1.72 8.97 -19.65
N VAL A 54 -2.53 8.92 -18.61
CA VAL A 54 -3.19 7.70 -18.14
C VAL A 54 -4.62 7.66 -18.71
N ASN A 55 -4.86 6.73 -19.63
CA ASN A 55 -6.18 6.53 -20.22
C ASN A 55 -6.99 5.54 -19.39
N PHE A 56 -7.94 6.03 -18.58
CA PHE A 56 -8.75 5.19 -17.69
C PHE A 56 -10.17 4.90 -18.21
N THR A 57 -10.55 5.41 -19.38
CA THR A 57 -11.86 5.20 -20.01
C THR A 57 -11.78 4.21 -21.17
N PRO A 58 -12.66 3.19 -21.22
CA PRO A 58 -13.78 2.91 -20.31
C PRO A 58 -13.34 2.38 -18.93
N LEU A 59 -14.15 2.62 -17.90
CA LEU A 59 -13.99 2.11 -16.53
C LEU A 59 -15.03 1.03 -16.20
N LEU A 60 -14.77 0.22 -15.18
CA LEU A 60 -15.78 -0.70 -14.61
C LEU A 60 -16.78 0.09 -13.78
N THR A 61 -18.06 -0.31 -13.80
CA THR A 61 -19.11 0.31 -12.97
C THR A 61 -19.23 -0.30 -11.57
N GLU A 62 -18.52 -1.40 -11.34
CA GLU A 62 -18.48 -2.12 -10.07
C GLU A 62 -17.07 -2.72 -9.86
N PRO A 63 -16.69 -3.05 -8.60
CA PRO A 63 -15.43 -3.71 -8.31
C PRO A 63 -15.24 -5.00 -9.11
N ASN A 64 -14.03 -5.23 -9.63
CA ASN A 64 -13.66 -6.52 -10.20
C ASN A 64 -13.55 -7.56 -9.07
N PRO A 65 -14.41 -8.60 -9.02
CA PRO A 65 -14.37 -9.62 -7.96
C PRO A 65 -13.15 -10.54 -8.07
N GLN A 66 -12.45 -10.56 -9.20
CA GLN A 66 -11.24 -11.38 -9.40
C GLN A 66 -9.95 -10.63 -9.06
N SER A 67 -10.04 -9.33 -8.72
CA SER A 67 -8.87 -8.55 -8.33
C SER A 67 -8.47 -8.91 -6.90
N PRO A 68 -7.19 -9.20 -6.61
CA PRO A 68 -6.74 -9.48 -5.25
C PRO A 68 -7.04 -8.28 -4.35
N SER A 69 -7.97 -8.44 -3.43
CA SER A 69 -8.27 -7.42 -2.42
C SER A 69 -7.60 -7.81 -1.10
N LEU A 70 -7.12 -6.84 -0.33
CA LEU A 70 -6.59 -7.11 1.01
C LEU A 70 -7.65 -7.68 1.97
N GLN A 71 -8.94 -7.69 1.57
CA GLN A 71 -10.02 -8.25 2.38
C GLN A 71 -9.97 -9.79 2.45
N ASP A 72 -9.36 -10.45 1.46
CA ASP A 72 -9.22 -11.91 1.44
C ASP A 72 -7.91 -12.38 2.10
N VAL A 73 -7.03 -11.44 2.47
CA VAL A 73 -5.83 -11.77 3.24
C VAL A 73 -6.27 -12.03 4.67
N VAL A 74 -6.57 -13.30 4.98
CA VAL A 74 -6.51 -13.80 6.34
C VAL A 74 -5.06 -13.61 6.81
N ILE A 75 -4.75 -12.43 7.36
CA ILE A 75 -3.52 -12.25 8.12
C ILE A 75 -3.68 -13.23 9.26
N PRO A 76 -2.83 -14.28 9.37
CA PRO A 76 -2.87 -15.11 10.56
C PRO A 76 -2.57 -14.16 11.73
N GLU A 77 -3.59 -13.88 12.53
CA GLU A 77 -3.39 -13.20 13.80
C GLU A 77 -2.42 -14.09 14.58
N PHE A 78 -1.17 -13.64 14.73
CA PHE A 78 -0.27 -14.33 15.63
C PHE A 78 -0.92 -14.23 17.01
N PRO A 79 -1.26 -15.37 17.64
CA PRO A 79 -1.91 -15.33 18.92
C PRO A 79 -1.06 -14.52 19.89
N SER A 80 -1.68 -13.60 20.66
CA SER A 80 -0.92 -12.67 21.51
C SER A 80 0.00 -13.40 22.51
N TRP A 81 -0.34 -14.63 22.90
CA TRP A 81 0.48 -15.50 23.74
C TRP A 81 1.77 -16.04 23.09
N ILE A 82 1.96 -15.91 21.78
CA ILE A 82 3.25 -16.14 21.10
C ILE A 82 4.12 -14.87 21.12
N LEU A 83 3.50 -13.68 20.99
CA LEU A 83 4.20 -12.40 21.02
C LEU A 83 4.68 -12.01 22.42
N VAL A 84 3.89 -12.31 23.47
CA VAL A 84 4.23 -12.00 24.87
C VAL A 84 5.54 -12.66 25.33
N PRO A 85 5.79 -13.97 25.17
CA PRO A 85 7.05 -14.60 25.57
C PRO A 85 8.23 -14.13 24.72
N LEU A 86 8.05 -13.83 23.44
CA LEU A 86 9.11 -13.26 22.58
C LEU A 86 9.49 -11.84 23.04
N PHE A 87 8.50 -11.02 23.38
CA PHE A 87 8.71 -9.68 23.93
C PHE A 87 9.37 -9.74 25.31
N LEU A 88 8.96 -10.66 26.17
CA LEU A 88 9.59 -10.90 27.47
C LEU A 88 11.05 -11.33 27.29
N LEU A 89 11.36 -12.30 26.44
CA LEU A 89 12.74 -12.73 26.18
C LEU A 89 13.62 -11.58 25.66
N ALA A 90 13.10 -10.74 24.76
CA ALA A 90 13.83 -9.57 24.27
C ALA A 90 14.09 -8.54 25.38
N THR A 91 13.09 -8.22 26.21
CA THR A 91 13.25 -7.28 27.34
C THR A 91 14.18 -7.84 28.41
N PHE A 92 14.10 -9.13 28.74
CA PHE A 92 15.02 -9.83 29.65
C PHE A 92 16.45 -9.84 29.10
N ALA A 93 16.65 -10.12 27.80
CA ALA A 93 17.96 -10.04 27.16
C ALA A 93 18.55 -8.63 27.27
N VAL A 94 17.77 -7.59 26.94
CA VAL A 94 18.21 -6.19 27.08
C VAL A 94 18.54 -5.83 28.53
N ALA A 95 17.71 -6.23 29.50
CA ALA A 95 17.99 -6.01 30.92
C ALA A 95 19.26 -6.73 31.40
N SER A 96 19.48 -7.97 30.94
CA SER A 96 20.69 -8.74 31.26
C SER A 96 21.96 -8.11 30.67
N LEU A 97 21.87 -7.55 29.46
CA LEU A 97 22.97 -6.82 28.82
C LEU A 97 23.26 -5.50 29.55
N ARG A 98 22.22 -4.73 29.90
CA ARG A 98 22.37 -3.47 30.67
C ARG A 98 23.05 -3.70 32.02
N THR A 99 22.59 -4.71 32.77
CA THR A 99 23.17 -5.03 34.08
C THR A 99 24.61 -5.56 33.99
N LYS A 100 24.95 -6.32 32.94
CA LYS A 100 26.32 -6.77 32.69
C LYS A 100 27.27 -5.63 32.33
N THR A 101 26.79 -4.61 31.62
CA THR A 101 27.58 -3.41 31.29
C THR A 101 27.84 -2.55 32.54
N ILE A 102 26.82 -2.31 33.38
CA ILE A 102 26.96 -1.54 34.63
C ILE A 102 27.97 -2.19 35.59
N ARG A 103 27.90 -3.52 35.76
CA ARG A 103 28.84 -4.27 36.60
C ARG A 103 30.29 -4.30 36.06
N ARG A 104 30.51 -3.98 34.79
CA ARG A 104 31.84 -3.86 34.18
C ARG A 104 32.45 -2.47 34.35
N THR A 105 31.63 -1.43 34.55
CA THR A 105 32.10 -0.06 34.82
C THR A 105 32.39 0.20 36.30
N GLU A 106 31.98 -0.70 37.20
CA GLU A 106 32.22 -0.62 38.66
C GLU A 106 33.45 -1.44 39.15
N LYS A 107 34.22 -2.03 38.23
CA LYS A 107 35.49 -2.73 38.51
C LYS A 107 36.65 -2.00 37.84
#